data_AF-A0AAW0JKH7-F1
#
_entry.id   AF-A0AAW0JKH7-F1
#
_cell.length_a   1.000
_cell.length_b   1.000
_cell.length_c   1.000
_cell.angle_alpha   90.00
_cell.angle_beta   90.00
_cell.angle_gamma   90.00
#
_symmetry.space_group_name_H-M   'P 1'
#
loop_
_entity.id
_entity.type
_entity.pdbx_description
1 polymer ?
#
loop_
_entity_poly.entity_id
_entity_poly.type
_entity_poly.pdbx_seq_one_letter_code
_entity_poly.pdbx_strand_id
1 'polypeptide(L)'
;MAEVNLDEENACILATHSKLVGTLIQSCKEEPFLFTGALQKRILDIGKKHDITELNSDAVNLISHATQERLRGLLEKLTTIAQHRMTVYKGSENYILSTDTRSQLKFLEQLDQLEKQRKDLEEREMLLRAAK
;
A
#
# COMPACT_ATOMS: atom_id res chain seq x y z
N MET A 1 48.58 -11.45 -33.55
CA MET A 1 47.56 -11.26 -32.51
C MET A 1 47.28 -9.77 -32.47
N ALA A 2 46.04 -9.35 -32.72
CA ALA A 2 45.71 -7.93 -32.79
C ALA A 2 45.87 -7.32 -31.40
N GLU A 3 46.73 -6.30 -31.29
CA GLU A 3 46.87 -5.48 -30.10
C GLU A 3 45.53 -4.82 -29.79
N VAL A 4 44.90 -5.25 -28.70
CA VAL A 4 43.68 -4.63 -28.20
C VAL A 4 44.13 -3.40 -27.41
N ASN A 5 43.87 -2.21 -27.95
CA ASN A 5 44.19 -0.97 -27.27
C ASN A 5 43.18 -0.73 -26.14
N LEU A 6 43.61 -1.06 -24.92
CA LEU A 6 42.80 -0.95 -23.70
C LEU A 6 42.28 0.47 -23.43
N ASP A 7 42.98 1.49 -23.91
CA ASP A 7 42.55 2.89 -23.75
C ASP A 7 41.37 3.23 -24.67
N GLU A 8 41.35 2.65 -25.87
CA GLU A 8 40.25 2.78 -26.83
C GLU A 8 39.00 2.02 -26.34
N GLU A 9 39.20 0.84 -25.76
CA GLU A 9 38.11 0.05 -25.16
C GLU A 9 37.53 0.76 -23.93
N ASN A 10 38.37 1.28 -23.03
CA ASN A 10 37.93 2.07 -21.88
C ASN A 10 37.20 3.36 -22.31
N ALA A 11 37.69 4.06 -23.33
CA ALA A 11 37.01 5.24 -23.87
C ALA A 11 35.65 4.88 -24.49
N CYS A 12 35.56 3.75 -25.19
CA CYS A 12 34.32 3.25 -25.78
C CYS A 12 33.30 2.84 -24.69
N ILE A 13 33.75 2.16 -23.63
CA ILE A 13 32.91 1.80 -22.48
C ILE A 13 32.38 3.06 -21.79
N LEU A 14 33.24 4.05 -21.51
CA LEU A 14 32.82 5.31 -20.88
C LEU A 14 31.87 6.13 -21.77
N ALA A 15 32.13 6.19 -23.08
CA ALA A 15 31.25 6.86 -24.04
C ALA A 15 29.90 6.14 -24.19
N THR A 16 29.90 4.81 -24.15
CA THR A 16 28.70 3.98 -24.25
C THR A 16 27.87 4.05 -22.98
N HIS A 17 28.50 4.03 -21.79
CA HIS A 17 27.81 4.29 -20.54
C HIS A 17 27.27 5.72 -20.48
N SER A 18 28.02 6.72 -20.95
CA SER A 18 27.54 8.11 -21.02
C SER A 18 26.36 8.28 -21.99
N LYS A 19 26.40 7.64 -23.18
CA LYS A 19 25.26 7.61 -24.11
C LYS A 19 24.08 6.85 -23.52
N LEU A 20 24.29 5.66 -22.95
CA LEU A 20 23.22 4.83 -22.39
C LEU A 20 22.58 5.50 -21.17
N VAL A 21 23.38 6.09 -20.27
CA VAL A 21 22.92 6.87 -19.12
C VAL A 21 22.26 8.17 -19.59
N GLY A 22 22.80 8.86 -20.60
CA GLY A 22 22.18 10.05 -21.20
C GLY A 22 20.86 9.76 -21.93
N THR A 23 20.70 8.56 -22.48
CA THR A 23 19.46 8.07 -23.12
C THR A 23 18.46 7.53 -22.08
N LEU A 24 18.94 7.00 -20.94
CA LEU A 24 18.08 6.62 -19.81
C LEU A 24 17.64 7.83 -18.96
N ILE A 25 18.45 8.88 -18.94
CA ILE A 25 18.12 10.23 -18.44
C ILE A 25 17.44 11.05 -19.57
N GLN A 26 17.07 10.42 -20.69
CA GLN A 26 16.21 11.04 -21.67
C GLN A 26 14.78 11.09 -21.12
N SER A 27 14.58 12.10 -20.29
CA SER A 27 13.38 12.92 -20.25
C SER A 27 12.10 12.09 -20.34
N CYS A 28 11.72 11.51 -19.19
CA CYS A 28 10.33 11.19 -18.96
C CYS A 28 9.57 12.49 -19.26
N LYS A 29 8.91 12.57 -20.42
CA LYS A 29 8.00 13.69 -20.66
C LYS A 29 7.07 13.67 -19.46
N GLU A 30 6.91 14.81 -18.79
CA GLU A 30 5.96 14.98 -17.69
C GLU A 30 4.55 14.82 -18.27
N GLU A 31 4.19 13.58 -18.55
CA GLU A 31 2.89 13.20 -19.06
C GLU A 31 1.96 13.08 -17.86
N PRO A 32 0.81 13.75 -17.91
CA PRO A 32 -0.13 13.70 -16.81
C PRO A 32 -0.66 12.27 -16.67
N PHE A 33 -0.45 11.69 -15.49
CA PHE A 33 -1.01 10.40 -15.07
C PHE A 33 -2.55 10.31 -15.22
N LEU A 34 -3.27 11.39 -14.92
CA LEU A 34 -4.72 11.49 -15.02
C LEU A 34 -5.14 12.01 -16.39
N PHE A 35 -6.36 11.67 -16.81
CA PHE A 35 -6.95 12.20 -18.03
C PHE A 35 -7.30 13.70 -17.88
N THR A 36 -6.39 14.55 -18.36
CA THR A 36 -6.43 16.01 -18.20
C THR A 36 -7.71 16.65 -18.70
N GLY A 37 -8.25 16.21 -19.85
CA GLY A 37 -9.46 16.79 -20.42
C GLY A 37 -10.70 16.65 -19.52
N ALA A 38 -10.93 15.47 -18.95
CA ALA A 38 -12.06 15.29 -18.02
C ALA A 38 -11.78 15.92 -16.66
N LEU A 39 -10.53 15.90 -16.20
CA LEU A 39 -10.13 16.51 -14.93
C LEU A 39 -10.33 18.03 -14.97
N GLN A 40 -9.84 18.70 -16.01
CA GLN A 40 -10.00 20.14 -16.20
C GLN A 40 -11.47 20.53 -16.28
N LYS A 41 -12.28 19.79 -17.06
CA LYS A 41 -13.72 20.03 -17.14
C LYS A 41 -14.39 19.91 -15.77
N ARG A 42 -14.08 18.86 -15.01
CA ARG A 42 -14.59 18.65 -13.65
C ARG A 42 -14.20 19.78 -12.70
N ILE A 43 -12.93 20.23 -12.75
CA ILE A 43 -12.45 21.33 -11.90
C ILE A 43 -13.17 22.62 -12.24
N LEU A 44 -13.32 22.96 -13.53
CA LEU A 44 -14.04 24.17 -13.96
C LEU A 44 -15.53 24.11 -13.61
N ASP A 45 -16.18 22.96 -13.76
CA ASP A 45 -17.60 22.80 -13.40
C ASP A 45 -17.84 22.98 -11.89
N ILE A 46 -16.89 22.57 -11.05
CA ILE A 46 -16.92 22.83 -9.60
C ILE A 46 -16.55 24.29 -9.29
N GLY A 47 -15.56 24.83 -10.00
CA GLY A 47 -15.04 26.19 -9.86
C GLY A 47 -16.08 27.26 -10.19
N LYS A 48 -16.93 27.04 -11.20
CA LYS A 48 -18.03 27.95 -11.56
C LYS A 48 -18.99 28.24 -10.40
N LYS A 49 -19.16 27.31 -9.46
CA LYS A 49 -19.98 27.53 -8.26
C LYS A 49 -19.33 28.48 -7.24
N HIS A 50 -18.06 28.78 -7.44
CA HIS A 50 -17.21 29.59 -6.57
C HIS A 50 -16.55 30.75 -7.35
N ASP A 51 -17.16 31.17 -8.47
CA ASP A 51 -16.67 32.25 -9.34
C ASP A 51 -15.27 32.04 -9.96
N ILE A 52 -14.81 30.79 -10.05
CA ILE A 52 -13.57 30.43 -10.76
C ILE A 52 -13.91 30.08 -12.21
N THR A 53 -13.48 30.94 -13.13
CA THR A 53 -13.80 30.84 -14.56
C THR A 53 -12.70 30.17 -15.39
N GLU A 54 -11.45 30.24 -14.95
CA GLU A 54 -10.28 29.75 -15.70
C GLU A 54 -9.30 28.99 -14.79
N LEU A 55 -8.58 28.05 -15.41
CA LEU A 55 -7.58 27.22 -14.74
C LEU A 55 -6.39 26.99 -15.67
N ASN A 56 -5.19 27.21 -15.18
CA ASN A 56 -3.95 26.95 -15.91
C ASN A 56 -3.77 25.43 -16.15
N SER A 57 -3.39 25.03 -17.37
CA SER A 57 -3.05 23.65 -17.73
C SER A 57 -1.95 23.05 -16.86
N ASP A 58 -0.97 23.86 -16.44
CA ASP A 58 0.14 23.40 -15.60
C ASP A 58 -0.34 23.00 -14.21
N ALA A 59 -1.37 23.68 -13.69
CA ALA A 59 -1.98 23.31 -12.42
C ALA A 59 -2.69 21.94 -12.53
N VAL A 60 -3.34 21.64 -13.66
CA VAL A 60 -3.96 20.34 -13.91
C VAL A 60 -2.91 19.23 -13.98
N ASN A 61 -1.78 19.49 -14.63
CA ASN A 61 -0.64 18.57 -14.70
C ASN A 61 -0.05 18.33 -13.31
N LEU A 62 0.16 19.38 -12.52
CA LEU A 62 0.65 19.27 -11.14
C LEU A 62 -0.29 18.44 -10.26
N ILE A 63 -1.60 18.67 -10.34
CA ILE A 63 -2.60 17.88 -9.60
C ILE A 63 -2.51 16.41 -10.01
N SER A 64 -2.33 16.15 -11.30
CA SER A 64 -2.17 14.80 -11.82
C SER A 64 -0.93 14.11 -11.25
N HIS A 65 0.22 14.78 -11.21
CA HIS A 65 1.44 14.25 -10.63
C HIS A 65 1.34 14.08 -9.11
N ALA A 66 0.77 15.05 -8.39
CA ALA A 66 0.52 14.93 -6.96
C ALA A 66 -0.39 13.73 -6.64
N THR A 67 -1.38 13.46 -7.49
CA THR A 67 -2.25 12.29 -7.36
C THR A 67 -1.47 11.00 -7.60
N GLN A 68 -0.61 10.95 -8.61
CA GLN A 68 0.27 9.81 -8.88
C GLN A 68 1.18 9.51 -7.68
N GLU A 69 1.84 10.52 -7.12
CA GLU A 69 2.71 10.35 -5.95
C GLU A 69 1.93 9.93 -4.70
N ARG A 70 0.70 10.43 -4.53
CA ARG A 70 -0.19 9.93 -3.48
C ARG A 70 -0.52 8.46 -3.65
N LEU A 71 -0.80 8.00 -4.88
CA LEU A 71 -1.07 6.60 -5.17
C LEU A 71 0.17 5.71 -4.96
N ARG A 72 1.36 6.19 -5.33
CA ARG A 72 2.63 5.53 -5.05
C ARG A 72 2.79 5.29 -3.55
N GLY A 73 2.62 6.32 -2.72
CA GLY A 73 2.71 6.18 -1.27
C GLY A 73 1.67 5.23 -0.66
N LEU A 74 0.48 5.11 -1.25
CA LEU A 74 -0.51 4.10 -0.86
C LEU A 74 -0.07 2.68 -1.25
N LEU A 75 0.52 2.52 -2.43
CA LEU A 75 1.03 1.24 -2.93
C LEU A 75 2.24 0.75 -2.12
N GLU A 76 3.11 1.65 -1.68
CA GLU A 76 4.21 1.35 -0.77
C GLU A 76 3.68 0.80 0.56
N LYS A 77 2.71 1.48 1.18
CA LYS A 77 2.06 1.00 2.41
C LYS A 77 1.39 -0.35 2.22
N LEU A 78 0.72 -0.56 1.09
CA LEU A 78 0.10 -1.84 0.76
C LEU A 78 1.15 -2.95 0.62
N THR A 79 2.30 -2.64 0.00
CA THR A 79 3.43 -3.56 -0.11
C THR A 79 3.95 -3.95 1.26
N THR A 80 4.10 -2.99 2.19
CA THR A 80 4.49 -3.28 3.58
C THR A 80 3.49 -4.21 4.27
N ILE A 81 2.18 -3.96 4.11
CA ILE A 81 1.13 -4.84 4.66
C ILE A 81 1.22 -6.25 4.04
N ALA A 82 1.44 -6.35 2.73
CA ALA A 82 1.57 -7.63 2.04
C ALA A 82 2.79 -8.41 2.57
N GLN A 83 3.94 -7.75 2.75
CA GLN A 83 5.14 -8.33 3.34
C GLN A 83 4.88 -8.81 4.78
N HIS A 84 4.18 -8.05 5.62
CA HIS A 84 3.79 -8.48 6.96
C HIS A 84 2.84 -9.69 6.97
N ARG A 85 2.00 -9.86 5.93
CA ARG A 85 1.14 -11.05 5.79
C ARG A 85 1.91 -12.27 5.28
N MET A 86 2.87 -12.07 4.39
CA MET A 86 3.68 -13.13 3.79
C MET A 86 4.86 -13.58 4.65
N THR A 87 5.26 -12.78 5.65
CA THR A 87 6.35 -13.12 6.57
C THR A 87 5.94 -14.30 7.43
N VAL A 88 6.30 -15.51 6.97
CA VAL A 88 6.16 -16.75 7.73
C VAL A 88 7.28 -16.80 8.76
N TYR A 89 7.10 -16.10 9.88
CA TYR A 89 8.04 -16.15 11.01
C TYR A 89 8.16 -17.56 11.61
N LYS A 90 7.15 -18.42 11.40
CA LYS A 90 7.11 -19.79 11.97
C LYS A 90 8.12 -20.77 11.35
N GLY A 91 8.84 -20.37 10.30
CA GLY A 91 9.82 -21.23 9.61
C GLY A 91 11.28 -20.89 9.89
N SER A 92 11.59 -19.84 10.65
CA SER A 92 12.98 -19.49 10.96
C SER A 92 13.47 -20.22 12.20
N GLU A 93 14.69 -20.75 12.14
CA GLU A 93 15.33 -21.50 13.25
C GLU A 93 15.45 -20.68 14.55
N ASN A 94 15.46 -19.35 14.44
CA ASN A 94 15.56 -18.43 15.58
C ASN A 94 14.20 -17.93 16.09
N TYR A 95 13.08 -18.44 15.56
CA TYR A 95 11.76 -18.03 16.01
C TYR A 95 11.40 -18.67 17.35
N ILE A 96 11.52 -17.89 18.42
CA ILE A 96 11.09 -18.28 19.76
C ILE A 96 9.72 -17.67 20.02
N LEU A 97 8.71 -18.52 20.20
CA LEU A 97 7.35 -18.09 20.52
C LEU A 97 7.33 -17.56 21.97
N SER A 98 7.35 -16.24 22.13
CA SER A 98 7.49 -15.60 23.46
C SER A 98 6.28 -15.82 24.37
N THR A 99 5.05 -15.84 23.84
CA THR A 99 3.82 -16.13 24.59
C THR A 99 2.68 -16.49 23.64
N ASP A 100 1.93 -17.56 23.92
CA ASP A 100 0.74 -17.96 23.11
C ASP A 100 -0.54 -17.26 23.59
N THR A 101 -0.57 -15.93 23.41
CA THR A 101 -1.72 -15.09 23.78
C THR A 101 -3.00 -15.50 23.04
N ARG A 102 -2.89 -16.07 21.84
CA ARG A 102 -4.04 -16.53 21.05
C ARG A 102 -4.73 -17.73 21.71
N SER A 103 -3.97 -18.71 22.19
CA SER A 103 -4.55 -19.85 22.91
C SER A 103 -5.09 -19.45 24.28
N GLN A 104 -4.42 -18.53 24.97
CA GLN A 104 -4.94 -17.95 26.22
C GLN A 104 -6.29 -17.24 26.01
N LEU A 105 -6.44 -16.46 24.93
CA LEU A 105 -7.69 -15.79 24.60
C LEU A 105 -8.81 -16.78 24.27
N LYS A 106 -8.49 -17.85 23.51
CA LYS A 106 -9.46 -18.92 23.22
C LYS A 106 -9.93 -19.65 24.48
N PHE A 107 -9.04 -19.86 25.45
CA PHE A 107 -9.41 -20.44 26.73
C PHE A 107 -10.39 -19.55 27.51
N LEU A 108 -10.14 -18.24 27.55
CA LEU A 108 -11.07 -17.29 28.18
C LEU A 108 -12.43 -17.27 27.47
N GLU A 109 -12.45 -17.32 26.14
CA GLU A 109 -13.69 -17.41 25.35
C GLU A 109 -14.48 -18.68 25.67
N GLN A 110 -13.81 -19.82 25.88
CA GLN A 110 -14.45 -21.07 26.30
C GLN A 110 -15.03 -20.97 27.72
N LEU A 111 -14.35 -20.31 28.65
CA LEU A 111 -14.87 -20.09 30.00
C LEU A 111 -16.12 -19.21 29.97
N ASP A 112 -16.13 -18.14 29.19
CA ASP A 112 -17.28 -17.25 29.05
C ASP A 112 -18.50 -17.99 28.46
N GLN A 113 -18.27 -18.87 27.47
CA GLN A 113 -19.32 -19.74 26.91
C GLN A 113 -19.92 -20.68 27.97
N LEU A 114 -19.09 -21.29 28.82
CA LEU A 114 -19.55 -22.17 29.89
C LEU A 114 -20.34 -21.41 30.96
N GLU A 115 -19.87 -20.22 31.36
CA GLU A 115 -20.58 -19.39 32.34
C GLU A 115 -21.95 -18.96 31.81
N LYS A 116 -22.02 -18.59 30.53
CA LYS A 116 -23.29 -18.27 29.86
C LYS A 116 -24.24 -19.45 29.86
N GLN A 117 -23.78 -20.64 29.47
CA GLN A 117 -24.61 -21.85 29.50
C GLN A 117 -25.13 -22.14 30.92
N ARG A 118 -24.32 -21.93 31.95
CA ARG A 118 -24.74 -22.13 33.34
C ARG A 118 -25.84 -21.15 33.73
N LYS A 119 -25.69 -19.87 33.39
CA LYS A 119 -26.72 -18.84 33.65
C LYS A 119 -28.02 -19.13 32.91
N ASP A 120 -27.95 -19.50 31.64
CA ASP A 120 -29.12 -19.85 30.84
C ASP A 120 -29.89 -21.05 31.44
N LEU A 121 -29.16 -22.03 32.00
CA LEU A 121 -29.77 -23.17 32.71
C LEU A 121 -30.38 -22.76 34.05
N GLU A 122 -29.70 -21.91 34.84
CA GLU A 122 -30.21 -21.37 36.10
C GLU A 122 -31.49 -20.55 35.87
N GLU A 123 -31.52 -19.69 34.84
CA GLU A 123 -32.70 -18.91 34.46
C GLU A 123 -33.86 -19.82 34.04
N ARG A 124 -33.59 -20.85 33.24
CA ARG A 124 -34.61 -21.83 32.84
C ARG A 124 -35.18 -22.60 34.03
N GLU A 125 -34.34 -22.98 34.99
CA GLU A 125 -34.80 -23.67 36.20
C GLU A 125 -35.66 -22.75 37.07
N MET A 126 -35.27 -21.47 37.23
CA MET A 126 -36.07 -20.48 37.95
C MET A 126 -37.46 -20.32 37.33
N LEU A 127 -37.54 -20.20 36.00
CA LEU A 127 -38.81 -20.12 35.27
C LEU A 127 -39.67 -21.37 35.49
N LEU A 128 -39.08 -22.57 35.46
CA LEU A 128 -39.80 -23.82 35.71
C LEU A 128 -40.32 -23.91 37.16
N ARG A 129 -39.56 -23.43 38.14
CA ARG A 129 -40.01 -23.37 39.54
C ARG A 129 -41.14 -22.36 39.75
N ALA A 130 -41.09 -21.21 39.08
CA ALA A 130 -42.14 -20.19 39.16
C ALA A 130 -43.46 -20.63 38.49
N ALA A 131 -43.40 -21.55 37.54
CA ALA A 131 -44.56 -22.11 36.85
C ALA A 131 -45.22 -23.31 37.57
N LYS A 132 -44.69 -23.73 38.72
CA LYS A 132 -45.15 -24.87 39.51
C LYS A 132 -45.87 -24.41 40.77
#